data_AF-A0A2X3H3P0-F1
#
_entry.id   AF-A0A2X3H3P0-F1
#
_cell.length_a   1.000
_cell.length_b   1.000
_cell.length_c   1.000
_cell.angle_alpha   90.00
_cell.angle_beta   90.00
_cell.angle_gamma   90.00
#
_symmetry.space_group_name_H-M   'P 1'
#
loop_
_entity.id
_entity.type
_entity.pdbx_description
1 polymer ?
#
loop_
_entity_poly.entity_id
_entity_poly.type
_entity_poly.pdbx_seq_one_letter_code
_entity_poly.pdbx_strand_id
1 'polypeptide(L)'
;MRNQLTAAALFPLYVNAASRERATKVAAAAESRLLKPGGLTTTTVNSGQQWDAPNGWAPLQWVAVEGLQNYGQQKIAMEVTWRFLTNVQHTYDSKQKLVEKYDVSSTGTGGGGGEYPLQDGFGWTNGVTLKMLDLICPQEKPCDALPATRPATTPSPQDKPVAAPAANDPRPCGTAKDRLLTLCRPLPKSVGGSGLPGHYRPVQTHSAARGKHFPTPSR
;
A
#
# COMPACT_ATOMS: atom_id res chain seq x y z
N MET A 1 21.43 13.22 -10.64
CA MET A 1 20.48 12.30 -9.96
C MET A 1 20.76 12.34 -8.46
N ARG A 2 19.78 12.07 -7.58
CA ARG A 2 20.03 11.88 -6.15
C ARG A 2 20.43 10.42 -5.90
N ASN A 3 21.57 10.17 -5.25
CA ASN A 3 22.09 8.81 -5.00
C ASN A 3 21.55 8.17 -3.71
N GLN A 4 20.84 8.94 -2.87
CA GLN A 4 20.33 8.47 -1.58
C GLN A 4 19.07 7.61 -1.77
N LEU A 5 19.06 6.44 -1.15
CA LEU A 5 17.87 5.60 -1.05
C LEU A 5 17.10 5.96 0.22
N THR A 6 15.79 6.18 0.09
CA THR A 6 14.86 6.49 1.17
C THR A 6 13.57 5.69 0.97
N ALA A 7 12.76 5.54 2.03
CA ALA A 7 11.46 4.86 1.96
C ALA A 7 10.51 5.52 0.93
N ALA A 8 10.72 6.79 0.59
CA ALA A 8 9.97 7.48 -0.46
C ALA A 8 10.10 6.80 -1.85
N ALA A 9 11.13 5.99 -2.07
CA ALA A 9 11.29 5.19 -3.30
C ALA A 9 10.17 4.16 -3.53
N LEU A 10 9.36 3.85 -2.51
CA LEU A 10 8.24 2.90 -2.59
C LEU A 10 6.91 3.55 -3.03
N PHE A 11 6.78 4.89 -2.99
CA PHE A 11 5.57 5.57 -3.45
C PHE A 11 5.18 5.27 -4.91
N PRO A 12 6.10 5.16 -5.89
CA PRO A 12 5.75 4.74 -7.25
C PRO A 12 5.14 3.33 -7.35
N LEU A 13 5.42 2.44 -6.39
CA LEU A 13 4.77 1.13 -6.30
C LEU A 13 3.39 1.26 -5.64
N TYR A 14 3.28 2.07 -4.59
CA TYR A 14 2.00 2.36 -3.92
C TYR A 14 0.95 2.92 -4.91
N VAL A 15 1.33 3.89 -5.76
CA VAL A 15 0.41 4.51 -6.74
C VAL A 15 0.34 3.77 -8.09
N ASN A 16 0.87 2.55 -8.20
CA ASN A 16 0.88 1.75 -9.44
C ASN A 16 1.54 2.42 -10.67
N ALA A 17 2.51 3.31 -10.45
CA ALA A 17 3.22 4.05 -11.52
C ALA A 17 4.56 3.43 -11.95
N ALA A 18 5.09 2.45 -11.21
CA ALA A 18 6.32 1.76 -11.56
C ALA A 18 6.10 0.68 -12.64
N SER A 19 7.11 0.41 -13.47
CA SER A 19 7.13 -0.85 -14.26
C SER A 19 7.45 -2.02 -13.32
N ARG A 20 6.99 -3.25 -13.65
CA ARG A 20 7.24 -4.44 -12.83
C ARG A 20 8.74 -4.67 -12.57
N GLU A 21 9.58 -4.48 -13.58
CA GLU A 21 11.04 -4.57 -13.45
C GLU A 21 11.63 -3.56 -12.45
N ARG A 22 11.15 -2.29 -12.49
CA ARG A 22 11.56 -1.26 -11.53
C ARG A 22 11.06 -1.59 -10.12
N ALA A 23 9.83 -2.09 -9.99
CA ALA A 23 9.27 -2.50 -8.72
C ALA A 23 10.10 -3.61 -8.05
N THR A 24 10.50 -4.65 -8.80
CA THR A 24 11.39 -5.71 -8.29
C THR A 24 12.74 -5.15 -7.82
N LYS A 25 13.35 -4.23 -8.59
CA LYS A 25 14.63 -3.59 -8.21
C LYS A 25 14.50 -2.71 -6.96
N VAL A 26 13.41 -1.94 -6.85
CA VAL A 26 13.12 -1.11 -5.67
C VAL A 26 12.82 -1.97 -4.45
N ALA A 27 12.06 -3.06 -4.59
CA ALA A 27 11.75 -4.00 -3.51
C ALA A 27 13.02 -4.65 -2.95
N ALA A 28 13.90 -5.17 -3.80
CA ALA A 28 15.19 -5.73 -3.39
C ALA A 28 16.12 -4.68 -2.74
N ALA A 29 16.10 -3.43 -3.22
CA ALA A 29 16.86 -2.33 -2.61
C ALA A 29 16.30 -1.94 -1.22
N ALA A 30 14.97 -1.94 -1.06
CA ALA A 30 14.33 -1.68 0.22
C ALA A 30 14.59 -2.82 1.23
N GLU A 31 14.44 -4.08 0.83
CA GLU A 31 14.73 -5.26 1.66
C GLU A 31 16.20 -5.28 2.12
N SER A 32 17.15 -5.04 1.22
CA SER A 32 18.59 -5.10 1.56
C SER A 32 19.10 -3.90 2.38
N ARG A 33 18.53 -2.70 2.21
CA ARG A 33 19.10 -1.47 2.78
C ARG A 33 18.21 -0.76 3.79
N LEU A 34 16.89 -0.77 3.60
CA LEU A 34 15.92 -0.05 4.45
C LEU A 34 15.23 -0.95 5.48
N LEU A 35 15.07 -2.25 5.21
CA LEU A 35 14.46 -3.15 6.17
C LEU A 35 15.43 -3.43 7.33
N LYS A 36 14.92 -3.31 8.56
CA LYS A 36 15.63 -3.48 9.85
C LYS A 36 14.82 -4.42 10.75
N PRO A 37 15.30 -4.80 11.95
CA PRO A 37 14.58 -5.72 12.84
C PRO A 37 13.18 -5.24 13.25
N GLY A 38 12.94 -3.93 13.38
CA GLY A 38 11.67 -3.35 13.81
C GLY A 38 10.84 -2.64 12.72
N GLY A 39 11.15 -2.86 11.43
CA GLY A 39 10.44 -2.22 10.29
C GLY A 39 11.38 -1.60 9.25
N LEU A 40 10.85 -0.73 8.39
CA LEU A 40 11.63 0.07 7.43
C LEU A 40 12.12 1.38 8.06
N THR A 41 13.43 1.65 7.93
CA THR A 41 14.01 2.97 8.24
C THR A 41 13.67 3.97 7.15
N THR A 42 13.50 5.24 7.53
CA THR A 42 13.16 6.33 6.59
C THR A 42 14.25 6.53 5.53
N THR A 43 15.51 6.48 5.92
CA THR A 43 16.68 6.59 5.02
C THR A 43 17.80 5.63 5.47
N THR A 44 18.90 5.61 4.72
CA THR A 44 20.15 4.93 5.12
C THR A 44 21.16 5.85 5.83
N VAL A 45 20.75 7.02 6.32
CA VAL A 45 21.63 8.03 6.94
C VAL A 45 21.13 8.31 8.34
N ASN A 46 22.02 8.29 9.34
CA ASN A 46 21.71 8.76 10.69
C ASN A 46 22.25 10.18 10.84
N SER A 47 21.35 11.17 10.83
CA SER A 47 21.66 12.60 10.90
C SER A 47 21.24 13.26 12.22
N GLY A 48 20.57 12.52 13.11
CA GLY A 48 19.85 13.06 14.26
C GLY A 48 18.51 13.74 13.93
N GLN A 49 18.12 13.81 12.65
CA GLN A 49 16.81 14.34 12.25
C GLN A 49 15.70 13.28 12.33
N GLN A 50 14.45 13.72 12.50
CA GLN A 50 13.33 12.79 12.74
C GLN A 50 13.01 11.91 11.51
N TRP A 51 13.24 12.41 10.31
CA TRP A 51 12.95 11.75 9.02
C TRP A 51 14.19 11.07 8.42
N ASP A 52 15.07 10.56 9.27
CA ASP A 52 16.30 9.83 8.92
C ASP A 52 16.42 8.56 9.79
N ALA A 53 17.44 7.74 9.55
CA ALA A 53 17.73 6.58 10.40
C ALA A 53 18.06 7.03 11.84
N PRO A 54 17.68 6.25 12.89
CA PRO A 54 17.08 4.91 12.83
C PRO A 54 15.54 4.91 12.80
N ASN A 55 14.89 6.06 12.59
CA ASN A 55 13.44 6.17 12.72
C ASN A 55 12.69 5.52 11.55
N GLY A 56 11.67 4.73 11.90
CA GLY A 56 10.60 4.29 11.02
C GLY A 56 9.26 4.90 11.43
N TRP A 57 8.49 5.36 10.43
CA TRP A 57 7.18 5.99 10.61
C TRP A 57 6.09 5.10 10.05
N ALA A 58 4.99 4.93 10.78
CA ALA A 58 3.85 4.10 10.38
C ALA A 58 3.35 4.34 8.93
N PRO A 59 3.13 5.58 8.44
CA PRO A 59 2.70 5.81 7.06
C PRO A 59 3.68 5.28 6.01
N LEU A 60 4.98 5.32 6.27
CA LEU A 60 6.00 4.76 5.35
C LEU A 60 5.97 3.23 5.32
N GLN A 61 5.62 2.58 6.45
CA GLN A 61 5.41 1.14 6.49
C GLN A 61 4.19 0.74 5.67
N TRP A 62 3.08 1.48 5.79
CA TRP A 62 1.86 1.19 5.03
C TRP A 62 2.05 1.38 3.53
N VAL A 63 2.63 2.50 3.11
CA VAL A 63 2.97 2.78 1.69
C VAL A 63 3.88 1.69 1.13
N ALA A 64 4.84 1.20 1.92
CA ALA A 64 5.68 0.08 1.53
C ALA A 64 4.88 -1.23 1.36
N VAL A 65 4.05 -1.59 2.34
CA VAL A 65 3.29 -2.84 2.33
C VAL A 65 2.32 -2.88 1.15
N GLU A 66 1.44 -1.90 0.98
CA GLU A 66 0.50 -1.88 -0.17
C GLU A 66 1.25 -1.78 -1.51
N GLY A 67 2.31 -0.97 -1.60
CA GLY A 67 3.12 -0.88 -2.80
C GLY A 67 3.81 -2.20 -3.19
N LEU A 68 4.34 -2.93 -2.20
CA LEU A 68 4.93 -4.25 -2.44
C LEU A 68 3.85 -5.28 -2.84
N GLN A 69 2.68 -5.26 -2.20
CA GLN A 69 1.55 -6.13 -2.53
C GLN A 69 1.03 -5.90 -3.96
N ASN A 70 0.85 -4.65 -4.39
CA ASN A 70 0.45 -4.27 -5.75
C ASN A 70 1.32 -4.90 -6.86
N TYR A 71 2.58 -5.20 -6.56
CA TYR A 71 3.56 -5.77 -7.48
C TYR A 71 3.93 -7.23 -7.18
N GLY A 72 3.15 -7.92 -6.33
CA GLY A 72 3.34 -9.34 -6.00
C GLY A 72 4.52 -9.64 -5.08
N GLN A 73 5.10 -8.63 -4.42
CA GLN A 73 6.26 -8.77 -3.51
C GLN A 73 5.81 -9.20 -2.10
N GLN A 74 4.91 -10.19 -2.03
CA GLN A 74 4.17 -10.58 -0.81
C GLN A 74 5.08 -10.95 0.37
N LYS A 75 6.18 -11.66 0.10
CA LYS A 75 7.17 -12.03 1.12
C LYS A 75 7.76 -10.80 1.81
N ILE A 76 8.19 -9.80 1.04
CA ILE A 76 8.83 -8.58 1.55
C ILE A 76 7.79 -7.70 2.24
N ALA A 77 6.57 -7.59 1.68
CA ALA A 77 5.46 -6.91 2.35
C ALA A 77 5.21 -7.50 3.75
N MET A 78 5.13 -8.83 3.86
CA MET A 78 4.92 -9.52 5.14
C MET A 78 6.10 -9.38 6.11
N GLU A 79 7.35 -9.27 5.63
CA GLU A 79 8.49 -8.90 6.50
C GLU A 79 8.30 -7.52 7.13
N VAL A 80 7.89 -6.52 6.33
CA VAL A 80 7.65 -5.14 6.82
C VAL A 80 6.53 -5.15 7.85
N THR A 81 5.39 -5.75 7.52
CA THR A 81 4.22 -5.90 8.41
C THR A 81 4.60 -6.55 9.73
N TRP A 82 5.22 -7.73 9.68
CA TRP A 82 5.55 -8.50 10.88
C TRP A 82 6.49 -7.75 11.81
N ARG A 83 7.60 -7.22 11.27
CA ARG A 83 8.64 -6.54 12.05
C ARG A 83 8.15 -5.23 12.67
N PHE A 84 7.34 -4.46 11.93
CA PHE A 84 6.78 -3.23 12.46
C PHE A 84 5.75 -3.52 13.57
N LEU A 85 4.86 -4.50 13.38
CA LEU A 85 3.93 -4.91 14.43
C LEU A 85 4.66 -5.46 15.67
N THR A 86 5.76 -6.21 15.52
CA THR A 86 6.59 -6.64 16.67
C THR A 86 7.16 -5.44 17.44
N ASN A 87 7.61 -4.41 16.73
CA ASN A 87 8.12 -3.19 17.35
C ASN A 87 7.03 -2.41 18.11
N VAL A 88 5.85 -2.27 17.49
CA VAL A 88 4.67 -1.66 18.12
C VAL A 88 4.25 -2.46 19.37
N GLN A 89 4.14 -3.78 19.27
CA GLN A 89 3.73 -4.65 20.38
C GLN A 89 4.71 -4.58 21.54
N HIS A 90 6.02 -4.79 21.34
CA HIS A 90 7.02 -4.68 22.42
C HIS A 90 7.03 -3.30 23.10
N THR A 91 6.74 -2.24 22.33
CA THR A 91 6.66 -0.88 22.89
C THR A 91 5.38 -0.73 23.72
N TYR A 92 4.26 -1.27 23.23
CA TYR A 92 3.00 -1.28 23.95
C TYR A 92 3.08 -2.12 25.24
N ASP A 93 3.64 -3.33 25.19
CA ASP A 93 3.76 -4.21 26.37
C ASP A 93 4.52 -3.50 27.51
N SER A 94 5.59 -2.78 27.17
CA SER A 94 6.48 -2.11 28.14
C SER A 94 6.07 -0.69 28.53
N LYS A 95 5.28 0.03 27.70
CA LYS A 95 4.90 1.44 27.92
C LYS A 95 3.39 1.72 27.97
N GLN A 96 2.57 0.73 27.65
CA GLN A 96 1.11 0.79 27.55
C GLN A 96 0.60 1.91 26.63
N LYS A 97 1.35 2.19 25.54
CA LYS A 97 1.03 3.22 24.55
C LYS A 97 1.64 2.96 23.19
N LEU A 98 0.99 3.48 22.15
CA LEU A 98 1.54 3.64 20.81
C LEU A 98 2.18 5.03 20.70
N VAL A 99 3.20 5.16 19.85
CA VAL A 99 3.97 6.41 19.67
C VAL A 99 4.02 6.84 18.21
N GLU A 100 4.37 8.10 17.98
CA GLU A 100 4.48 8.72 16.65
C GLU A 100 5.39 7.97 15.66
N LYS A 101 6.56 7.55 16.13
CA LYS A 101 7.68 7.01 15.36
C LYS A 101 8.47 6.03 16.22
N TYR A 102 9.14 5.07 15.59
CA TYR A 102 9.82 3.96 16.25
C TYR A 102 11.29 3.89 15.82
N ASP A 103 12.18 3.53 16.74
CA ASP A 103 13.51 3.08 16.34
C ASP A 103 13.36 1.67 15.73
N VAL A 104 13.70 1.52 14.45
CA VAL A 104 13.56 0.22 13.75
C VAL A 104 14.85 -0.61 13.77
N SER A 105 15.96 -0.09 14.31
CA SER A 105 17.21 -0.85 14.47
C SER A 105 17.06 -2.02 15.45
N SER A 106 16.13 -1.89 16.40
CA SER A 106 15.70 -2.93 17.34
C SER A 106 14.16 -2.97 17.42
N THR A 107 13.59 -3.43 18.54
CA THR A 107 12.15 -3.41 18.80
C THR A 107 11.88 -2.95 20.23
N GLY A 108 10.70 -2.39 20.50
CA GLY A 108 10.28 -1.98 21.85
C GLY A 108 10.68 -0.56 22.25
N THR A 109 11.24 0.22 21.31
CA THR A 109 11.77 1.57 21.57
C THR A 109 11.18 2.58 20.59
N GLY A 110 10.59 3.65 21.13
CA GLY A 110 10.16 4.79 20.34
C GLY A 110 11.33 5.54 19.71
N GLY A 111 11.10 6.16 18.55
CA GLY A 111 12.09 6.94 17.82
C GLY A 111 12.38 8.30 18.48
N GLY A 112 13.36 9.02 17.95
CA GLY A 112 13.83 10.29 18.53
C GLY A 112 14.30 11.32 17.51
N GLY A 113 15.14 12.25 17.96
CA GLY A 113 15.75 13.29 17.14
C GLY A 113 14.87 14.51 16.84
N GLY A 114 15.43 15.47 16.10
CA GLY A 114 14.81 16.75 15.76
C GLY A 114 14.46 17.64 16.97
N GLU A 115 13.49 18.54 16.77
CA GLU A 115 13.27 19.71 17.63
C GLU A 115 12.36 19.46 18.85
N TYR A 116 11.55 18.40 18.83
CA TYR A 116 10.50 18.16 19.84
C TYR A 116 10.48 16.71 20.36
N PRO A 117 10.05 16.48 21.61
CA PRO A 117 9.90 15.14 22.18
C PRO A 117 8.95 14.24 21.39
N LEU A 118 9.12 12.92 21.54
CA LEU A 118 8.24 11.89 20.98
C LEU A 118 6.80 12.05 21.49
N GLN A 119 5.82 11.94 20.58
CA GLN A 119 4.40 12.08 20.89
C GLN A 119 3.70 10.71 21.06
N ASP A 120 2.68 10.69 21.93
CA ASP A 120 1.93 9.50 22.35
C ASP A 120 0.56 9.41 21.65
N GLY A 121 0.01 8.18 21.52
CA GLY A 121 -1.35 7.93 21.04
C GLY A 121 -1.58 8.21 19.54
N PHE A 122 -0.51 8.32 18.76
CA PHE A 122 -0.51 8.98 17.45
C PHE A 122 -1.42 8.31 16.41
N GLY A 123 -2.31 9.10 15.79
CA GLY A 123 -3.41 8.60 14.95
C GLY A 123 -3.00 7.70 13.77
N TRP A 124 -1.92 8.02 13.04
CA TRP A 124 -1.43 7.15 11.97
C TRP A 124 -0.89 5.80 12.48
N THR A 125 -0.37 5.75 13.72
CA THR A 125 0.23 4.52 14.25
C THR A 125 -0.89 3.56 14.60
N ASN A 126 -1.93 4.06 15.26
CA ASN A 126 -3.13 3.32 15.59
C ASN A 126 -3.78 2.77 14.30
N GLY A 127 -4.00 3.63 13.30
CA GLY A 127 -4.63 3.26 12.04
C GLY A 127 -3.84 2.22 11.23
N VAL A 128 -2.53 2.42 11.08
CA VAL A 128 -1.67 1.46 10.36
C VAL A 128 -1.52 0.15 11.13
N THR A 129 -1.45 0.18 12.46
CA THR A 129 -1.39 -1.04 13.29
C THR A 129 -2.64 -1.89 13.06
N LEU A 130 -3.84 -1.32 13.13
CA LEU A 130 -5.09 -2.02 12.82
C LEU A 130 -5.07 -2.59 11.39
N LYS A 131 -4.74 -1.76 10.38
CA LYS A 131 -4.64 -2.19 8.98
C LYS A 131 -3.62 -3.31 8.75
N MET A 132 -2.56 -3.40 9.56
CA MET A 132 -1.56 -4.45 9.50
C MET A 132 -1.98 -5.71 10.26
N LEU A 133 -2.72 -5.60 11.36
CA LEU A 133 -3.32 -6.75 12.06
C LEU A 133 -4.35 -7.46 11.16
N ASP A 134 -5.17 -6.71 10.41
CA ASP A 134 -6.09 -7.26 9.38
C ASP A 134 -5.38 -8.17 8.35
N LEU A 135 -4.11 -7.88 8.02
CA LEU A 135 -3.34 -8.63 7.02
C LEU A 135 -2.76 -9.96 7.55
N ILE A 136 -2.67 -10.12 8.88
CA ILE A 136 -2.06 -11.30 9.51
C ILE A 136 -3.05 -12.15 10.30
N CYS A 137 -4.21 -11.60 10.68
CA CYS A 137 -5.19 -12.31 11.50
C CYS A 137 -6.40 -12.78 10.68
N PRO A 138 -7.01 -13.94 11.05
CA PRO A 138 -8.19 -14.44 10.36
C PRO A 138 -9.34 -13.44 10.42
N GLN A 139 -10.00 -13.17 9.30
CA GLN A 139 -11.11 -12.22 9.23
C GLN A 139 -12.31 -12.63 10.12
N GLU A 140 -12.49 -13.93 10.35
CA GLU A 140 -13.51 -14.49 11.25
C GLU A 140 -13.18 -14.29 12.74
N LYS A 141 -11.90 -14.05 13.06
CA LYS A 141 -11.42 -13.80 14.43
C LYS A 141 -10.27 -12.77 14.40
N PRO A 142 -10.59 -11.47 14.33
CA PRO A 142 -9.62 -10.39 14.47
C PRO A 142 -8.81 -10.55 15.77
N CYS A 143 -7.58 -10.06 15.74
CA CYS A 143 -6.67 -10.09 16.88
C CYS A 143 -6.46 -8.68 17.43
N ASP A 144 -6.56 -8.53 18.75
CA ASP A 144 -6.31 -7.25 19.44
C ASP A 144 -4.80 -7.01 19.68
N ALA A 145 -3.97 -8.03 19.46
CA ALA A 145 -2.52 -8.03 19.68
C ALA A 145 -1.82 -8.91 18.61
N LEU A 146 -0.52 -8.69 18.41
CA LEU A 146 0.31 -9.50 17.51
C LEU A 146 0.29 -10.98 17.95
N PRO A 147 -0.03 -11.95 17.06
CA PRO A 147 0.06 -13.37 17.37
C PRO A 147 1.47 -13.81 17.79
N ALA A 148 1.57 -14.81 18.67
CA ALA A 148 2.85 -15.32 19.16
C ALA A 148 3.71 -15.99 18.06
N THR A 149 3.10 -16.44 16.96
CA THR A 149 3.77 -17.03 15.81
C THR A 149 3.34 -16.34 14.52
N ARG A 150 4.27 -16.20 13.57
CA ARG A 150 3.97 -15.60 12.27
C ARG A 150 3.07 -16.54 11.45
N PRO A 151 1.94 -16.05 10.91
CA PRO A 151 1.15 -16.83 9.96
C PRO A 151 2.02 -17.26 8.77
N ALA A 152 1.88 -18.51 8.34
CA ALA A 152 2.41 -18.91 7.05
C ALA A 152 1.76 -18.03 5.97
N THR A 153 2.55 -17.53 5.02
CA THR A 153 2.05 -16.65 3.95
C THR A 153 1.02 -17.42 3.12
N THR A 154 -0.27 -17.16 3.34
CA THR A 154 -1.35 -17.75 2.54
C THR A 154 -1.19 -17.26 1.10
N PRO A 155 -1.13 -18.16 0.10
CA PRO A 155 -1.07 -17.75 -1.30
C PRO A 155 -2.27 -16.87 -1.64
N SER A 156 -2.00 -15.68 -2.19
CA SER A 156 -3.07 -14.81 -2.64
C SER A 156 -3.63 -15.35 -3.97
N PRO A 157 -4.91 -15.15 -4.32
CA PRO A 157 -5.44 -15.57 -5.63
C PRO A 157 -4.69 -15.00 -6.85
N GLN A 158 -3.82 -14.01 -6.63
CA GLN A 158 -2.93 -13.38 -7.61
C GLN A 158 -1.62 -14.15 -7.86
N ASP A 159 -1.31 -15.22 -7.10
CA ASP A 159 -0.10 -16.05 -7.29
C ASP A 159 -0.19 -17.00 -8.51
N LYS A 160 -1.28 -16.94 -9.29
CA LYS A 160 -1.30 -17.53 -10.63
C LYS A 160 -0.32 -16.76 -11.52
N PRO A 161 0.56 -17.44 -12.30
CA PRO A 161 1.39 -16.77 -13.28
C PRO A 161 0.50 -15.99 -14.24
N VAL A 162 0.55 -14.65 -14.17
CA VAL A 162 0.01 -13.80 -15.23
C VAL A 162 0.84 -14.13 -16.46
N ALA A 163 0.26 -14.87 -17.40
CA ALA A 163 0.89 -15.19 -18.67
C ALA A 163 1.44 -13.89 -19.26
N ALA A 164 2.73 -13.88 -19.59
CA ALA A 164 3.33 -12.74 -20.25
C ALA A 164 2.49 -12.43 -21.50
N PRO A 165 2.13 -11.16 -21.77
CA PRO A 165 1.48 -10.82 -23.02
C PRO A 165 2.38 -11.33 -24.14
N ALA A 166 1.80 -12.10 -25.06
CA ALA A 166 2.55 -12.76 -26.12
C ALA A 166 3.47 -11.75 -26.79
N ALA A 167 4.74 -12.12 -26.97
CA ALA A 167 5.69 -11.28 -27.66
C ALA A 167 5.12 -10.98 -29.06
N ASN A 168 4.81 -9.71 -29.32
CA ASN A 168 4.45 -9.29 -30.67
C ASN A 168 5.65 -9.56 -31.56
N ASP A 169 5.49 -10.50 -32.50
CA ASP A 169 6.52 -10.84 -33.48
C ASP A 169 7.04 -9.56 -34.15
N PRO A 170 8.37 -9.37 -34.25
CA PRO A 170 8.93 -8.25 -34.98
C PRO A 170 8.65 -8.43 -36.46
N ARG A 171 7.53 -7.86 -36.93
CA ARG A 171 7.25 -7.76 -38.38
C ARG A 171 8.46 -7.14 -39.07
N PRO A 172 9.04 -7.81 -40.10
CA PRO A 172 10.23 -7.30 -40.76
C PRO A 172 9.91 -5.95 -41.41
N CYS A 173 10.86 -5.02 -41.30
CA CYS A 173 10.72 -3.68 -41.83
C CYS A 173 10.79 -3.71 -43.37
N GLY A 174 9.62 -3.84 -44.02
CA GLY A 174 9.51 -3.76 -45.47
C GLY A 174 9.85 -2.36 -45.97
N THR A 175 10.84 -2.25 -46.84
CA THR A 175 11.30 -0.97 -47.40
C THR A 175 10.22 -0.30 -48.24
N ALA A 176 9.86 0.93 -47.89
CA ALA A 176 8.85 1.71 -48.60
C ALA A 176 9.35 2.22 -49.96
N LYS A 177 9.06 1.46 -51.02
CA LYS A 177 8.88 1.94 -52.40
C LYS A 177 7.79 1.09 -53.07
N ASP A 178 7.06 1.72 -53.97
CA ASP A 178 5.99 1.15 -54.81
C ASP A 178 4.75 0.58 -54.10
N ARG A 179 3.79 1.46 -53.82
CA ARG A 179 2.51 1.51 -54.58
C ARG A 179 1.60 2.64 -54.12
N LEU A 180 1.73 3.78 -54.77
CA LEU A 180 0.61 4.70 -54.99
C LEU A 180 -0.33 4.07 -56.06
N LEU A 181 -1.60 4.50 -56.11
CA LEU A 181 -2.68 4.01 -57.00
C LEU A 181 -3.31 2.64 -56.69
N THR A 182 -4.39 2.65 -55.89
CA THR A 182 -5.69 1.97 -56.15
C THR A 182 -6.72 2.62 -55.22
N LEU A 183 -7.23 3.81 -55.53
CA LEU A 183 -8.51 4.04 -56.24
C LEU A 183 -9.77 3.45 -55.57
N CYS A 184 -10.52 4.36 -54.94
CA CYS A 184 -11.98 4.44 -54.74
C CYS A 184 -12.87 3.23 -55.06
N ARG A 185 -13.64 2.76 -54.06
CA ARG A 185 -15.06 2.39 -54.21
C ARG A 185 -15.85 2.59 -52.88
N PRO A 186 -17.18 2.80 -52.91
CA PRO A 186 -17.93 3.38 -51.78
C PRO A 186 -18.70 2.37 -50.90
N LEU A 187 -19.20 2.87 -49.76
CA LEU A 187 -20.08 2.21 -48.79
C LEU A 187 -21.47 1.81 -49.35
N PRO A 188 -22.06 0.69 -48.89
CA PRO A 188 -23.52 0.48 -48.90
C PRO A 188 -24.22 1.10 -47.66
N LYS A 189 -25.53 1.36 -47.76
CA LYS A 189 -26.39 1.99 -46.73
C LYS A 189 -27.64 1.14 -46.38
N SER A 190 -28.17 1.31 -45.16
CA SER A 190 -29.58 1.01 -44.73
C SER A 190 -29.97 -0.48 -44.65
N VAL A 191 -30.94 -1.02 -43.87
CA VAL A 191 -32.09 -0.56 -43.02
C VAL A 191 -32.18 -1.56 -41.80
N GLY A 192 -32.84 -1.37 -40.63
CA GLY A 192 -33.54 -0.25 -39.97
C GLY A 192 -34.81 -0.70 -39.19
N GLY A 193 -34.93 -0.39 -37.88
CA GLY A 193 -36.05 -0.75 -36.97
C GLY A 193 -35.77 -1.97 -36.06
N SER A 194 -36.35 -2.16 -34.86
CA SER A 194 -37.31 -1.38 -34.05
C SER A 194 -37.43 -1.99 -32.63
N GLY A 195 -37.68 -1.22 -31.56
CA GLY A 195 -38.16 -1.77 -30.27
C GLY A 195 -37.64 -1.13 -28.95
N LEU A 196 -38.38 -0.13 -28.44
CA LEU A 196 -38.50 0.20 -27.00
C LEU A 196 -39.74 -0.58 -26.44
N PRO A 197 -39.99 -0.75 -25.12
CA PRO A 197 -39.70 0.14 -23.97
C PRO A 197 -39.05 -0.58 -22.75
N GLY A 198 -38.81 -0.01 -21.56
CA GLY A 198 -39.05 1.33 -21.00
C GLY A 198 -38.70 1.38 -19.50
N HIS A 199 -39.24 2.38 -18.77
CA HIS A 199 -39.15 2.60 -17.31
C HIS A 199 -37.83 3.15 -16.72
N TYR A 200 -37.70 4.47 -16.77
CA TYR A 200 -37.11 5.24 -15.68
C TYR A 200 -38.10 5.32 -14.49
N ARG A 201 -37.60 5.18 -13.26
CA ARG A 201 -38.25 5.67 -12.02
C ARG A 201 -37.19 6.29 -11.11
N PRO A 202 -37.41 7.49 -10.55
CA PRO A 202 -36.45 8.13 -9.66
C PRO A 202 -36.52 7.54 -8.24
N VAL A 203 -35.37 7.45 -7.57
CA VAL A 203 -35.29 7.10 -6.14
C VAL A 203 -35.59 8.34 -5.31
N GLN A 204 -36.54 8.24 -4.38
CA GLN A 204 -36.94 9.33 -3.50
C GLN A 204 -35.91 9.54 -2.37
N THR A 205 -35.58 10.80 -2.11
CA THR A 205 -34.81 11.22 -0.94
C THR A 205 -35.72 11.30 0.28
N HIS A 206 -35.56 10.39 1.25
CA HIS A 206 -36.18 10.56 2.56
C HIS A 206 -35.30 11.39 3.49
N SER A 207 -35.72 12.64 3.73
CA SER A 207 -35.28 13.43 4.87
C SER A 207 -36.08 13.02 6.10
N ALA A 208 -35.40 12.64 7.17
CA ALA A 208 -35.99 12.44 8.50
C ALA A 208 -35.10 13.12 9.53
N ALA A 209 -35.64 14.15 10.20
CA ALA A 209 -34.91 14.94 11.17
C ALA A 209 -35.58 14.90 12.55
N ARG A 210 -34.75 15.05 13.58
CA ARG A 210 -35.04 15.28 15.02
C ARG A 210 -35.30 14.03 15.87
N GLY A 211 -34.63 14.04 17.02
CA GLY A 211 -34.72 13.02 18.08
C GLY A 211 -33.60 13.12 19.12
N LYS A 212 -33.02 14.30 19.38
CA LYS A 212 -32.05 14.46 20.48
C LYS A 212 -32.80 14.57 21.81
N HIS A 213 -32.53 13.64 22.73
CA HIS A 213 -32.94 13.74 24.13
C HIS A 213 -31.69 13.63 25.00
N PHE A 214 -31.39 14.68 25.77
CA PHE A 214 -30.35 14.70 26.78
C PHE A 214 -31.01 14.60 28.16
N PRO A 215 -30.62 13.66 29.02
CA PRO A 215 -30.99 13.70 30.43
C PRO A 215 -30.09 14.71 31.17
N THR A 216 -30.71 15.65 31.89
CA THR A 216 -30.04 16.55 32.84
C THR A 216 -29.67 15.82 34.14
N PRO A 217 -28.54 16.16 34.79
CA PRO A 217 -28.23 15.64 36.13
C PRO A 217 -29.07 16.36 37.19
N SER A 218 -29.58 15.60 38.16
CA SER A 218 -30.19 16.13 39.38
C SER A 218 -29.16 16.23 40.50
N ARG A 219 -29.40 17.21 41.38
CA ARG A 219 -28.62 17.63 42.56
C ARG A 219 -27.96 16.51 43.37
#